data_AF-A0A8J7P0P3-F1
#
_entry.id   AF-A0A8J7P0P3-F1
#
_cell.length_a   1.000
_cell.length_b   1.000
_cell.length_c   1.000
_cell.angle_alpha   90.00
_cell.angle_beta   90.00
_cell.angle_gamma   90.00
#
_symmetry.space_group_name_H-M   'P 1'
#
loop_
_entity.id
_entity.type
_entity.pdbx_description
1 polymer ?
#
loop_
_entity_poly.entity_id
_entity_poly.type
_entity_poly.pdbx_seq_one_letter_code
_entity_poly.pdbx_strand_id
1 'polypeptide(L)'
;MRKTNQRTITVLRYNPYVPMELVTAYLGRYVTVVGKPTEIRDSCGVWYGKRQYQVLLKEDPEGVDGFQHPPARFNIGADRGYLYYPRTPQGEHV
;
A
#
# COMPACT_ATOMS: atom_id res chain seq x y z
N MET A 1 5.50 3.33 -25.13
CA MET A 1 5.85 3.95 -23.83
C MET A 1 6.20 2.84 -22.85
N ARG A 2 7.38 2.88 -22.21
CA ARG A 2 7.74 1.90 -21.19
C ARG A 2 6.95 2.24 -19.92
N LYS A 3 6.03 1.38 -19.49
CA LYS A 3 5.30 1.59 -18.24
C LYS A 3 6.32 1.47 -17.10
N THR A 4 6.41 2.49 -16.26
CA THR A 4 7.23 2.40 -15.05
C THR A 4 6.58 1.43 -14.08
N ASN A 5 7.35 0.63 -13.36
CA ASN A 5 6.87 -0.22 -12.26
C ASN A 5 6.88 0.54 -10.92
N GLN A 6 7.40 1.77 -10.89
CA GLN A 6 7.40 2.59 -9.70
C GLN A 6 6.00 3.10 -9.38
N ARG A 7 5.56 2.91 -8.15
CA ARG A 7 4.28 3.39 -7.64
C ARG A 7 4.44 3.96 -6.24
N THR A 8 3.56 4.89 -5.93
CA THR A 8 3.28 5.26 -4.55
C THR A 8 1.98 4.57 -4.15
N ILE A 9 1.93 3.97 -2.97
CA ILE A 9 0.71 3.39 -2.41
C ILE A 9 0.49 3.94 -1.01
N THR A 10 -0.76 4.14 -0.63
CA THR A 10 -1.13 4.45 0.75
C THR A 10 -1.79 3.24 1.37
N VAL A 11 -1.33 2.87 2.55
CA VAL A 11 -1.91 1.82 3.37
C VAL A 11 -2.61 2.46 4.55
N LEU A 12 -3.89 2.12 4.75
CA LEU A 12 -4.65 2.43 5.96
C LEU A 12 -4.82 1.14 6.76
N ARG A 13 -4.47 1.17 8.04
CA ARG A 13 -4.76 0.09 9.00
C ARG A 13 -5.80 0.55 10.00
N TYR A 14 -6.78 -0.31 10.28
CA TYR A 14 -7.74 -0.05 11.36
C TYR A 14 -7.09 -0.17 12.74
N ASN A 15 -6.18 -1.12 12.91
CA ASN A 15 -5.33 -1.22 14.07
C ASN A 15 -3.99 -0.52 13.78
N PRO A 16 -3.75 0.71 14.27
CA PRO A 16 -2.52 1.44 14.00
C PRO A 16 -1.30 0.80 14.68
N TYR A 17 -1.51 -0.08 15.66
CA TYR A 17 -0.43 -0.74 16.40
C TYR A 17 0.19 -1.92 15.64
N VAL A 18 -0.35 -2.31 14.48
CA VAL A 18 0.30 -3.35 13.68
C VAL A 18 1.68 -2.84 13.23
N PRO A 19 2.77 -3.57 13.57
CA PRO A 19 4.12 -3.17 13.22
C PRO A 19 4.28 -2.91 11.72
N MET A 20 5.08 -1.91 11.38
CA MET A 20 5.30 -1.54 9.99
C MET A 20 5.98 -2.66 9.20
N GLU A 21 6.82 -3.44 9.88
CA GLU A 21 7.58 -4.57 9.37
C GLU A 21 6.64 -5.67 8.86
N LEU A 22 5.53 -5.92 9.56
CA LEU A 22 4.54 -6.90 9.12
C LEU A 22 3.82 -6.43 7.85
N VAL A 23 3.53 -5.14 7.74
CA VAL A 23 2.94 -4.56 6.52
C VAL A 23 3.94 -4.64 5.37
N THR A 24 5.20 -4.29 5.59
CA THR A 24 6.27 -4.39 4.59
C THR A 24 6.46 -5.84 4.14
N ALA A 25 6.49 -6.80 5.06
CA ALA A 25 6.59 -8.22 4.75
C ALA A 25 5.38 -8.71 3.95
N TYR A 26 4.16 -8.28 4.31
CA TYR A 26 2.96 -8.56 3.55
C TYR A 26 3.09 -8.07 2.09
N LEU A 27 3.46 -6.80 1.92
CA LEU A 27 3.58 -6.15 0.61
C LEU A 27 4.69 -6.77 -0.25
N GLY A 28 5.75 -7.29 0.40
CA GLY A 28 6.88 -7.97 -0.24
C GLY A 28 6.50 -9.12 -1.17
N ARG A 29 5.28 -9.65 -1.05
CA ARG A 29 4.72 -10.64 -1.98
C ARG A 29 4.54 -10.08 -3.39
N TYR A 30 4.10 -8.83 -3.51
CA TYR A 30 3.69 -8.18 -4.76
C TYR A 30 4.69 -7.13 -5.24
N VAL A 31 5.42 -6.50 -4.31
CA VAL A 31 6.24 -5.32 -4.60
C VAL A 31 7.57 -5.36 -3.83
N THR A 32 8.54 -4.56 -4.27
CA THR A 32 9.72 -4.20 -3.49
C THR A 32 9.49 -2.81 -2.88
N VAL A 33 9.54 -2.69 -1.55
CA VAL A 33 9.43 -1.40 -0.86
C VAL A 33 10.75 -0.62 -0.99
N VAL A 34 10.65 0.65 -1.39
CA VAL A 34 11.79 1.55 -1.56
C VAL A 34 11.84 2.53 -0.40
N GLY A 35 12.91 2.45 0.38
CA GLY A 35 13.12 3.33 1.54
C GLY A 35 12.15 3.07 2.70
N LYS A 36 12.13 4.00 3.65
CA LYS A 36 11.27 3.90 4.83
C LYS A 36 9.87 4.46 4.53
N PRO A 37 8.78 3.72 4.86
CA PRO A 37 7.43 4.24 4.79
C PRO A 37 7.24 5.49 5.66
N THR A 38 6.48 6.46 5.16
CA THR A 38 6.20 7.72 5.87
C THR A 38 4.80 7.68 6.47
N GLU A 39 4.65 8.26 7.66
CA GLU A 39 3.33 8.44 8.28
C GLU A 39 2.60 9.59 7.61
N ILE A 40 1.34 9.38 7.25
CA ILE A 40 0.46 10.47 6.84
C ILE A 40 -0.29 10.94 8.07
N ARG A 41 0.04 12.15 8.51
CA ARG A 41 -0.59 12.82 9.65
C ARG A 41 -1.61 13.84 9.17
N ASP A 42 -2.62 14.10 9.98
CA ASP A 42 -3.58 15.18 9.72
C ASP A 42 -2.98 16.57 9.99
N SER A 43 -3.79 17.62 9.83
CA SER A 43 -3.39 19.01 10.09
C SER A 43 -2.99 19.29 11.53
N CYS A 44 -3.44 18.45 12.48
CA CYS A 44 -3.10 18.54 13.89
C CYS A 44 -1.87 17.68 14.24
N GLY A 45 -1.28 16.98 13.27
CA GLY A 45 -0.13 16.09 13.48
C GLY A 45 -0.50 14.72 14.05
N VAL A 46 -1.78 14.36 14.11
CA VAL A 46 -2.24 13.06 14.62
C VAL A 46 -2.13 11.99 13.53
N TRP A 47 -1.65 10.81 13.92
CA TRP A 47 -1.50 9.66 13.03
C TRP A 47 -2.52 8.57 13.35
N TYR A 48 -3.36 8.22 12.37
CA TYR A 48 -4.43 7.21 12.51
C TYR A 48 -4.15 5.91 11.74
N GLY A 49 -2.89 5.49 11.63
CA GLY A 49 -2.57 4.24 10.94
C GLY A 49 -2.41 4.35 9.42
N LYS A 50 -2.39 5.57 8.86
CA LYS A 50 -2.12 5.81 7.42
C LYS A 50 -0.62 5.94 7.17
N ARG A 51 -0.09 5.13 6.25
CA ARG A 51 1.33 5.19 5.83
C ARG A 51 1.44 5.20 4.32
N GLN A 52 2.39 5.98 3.80
CA GLN A 52 2.72 6.00 2.39
C GLN A 52 3.98 5.17 2.13
N TYR A 53 3.95 4.37 1.06
CA TYR A 53 5.06 3.55 0.62
C TYR A 53 5.41 3.92 -0.83
N GLN A 54 6.70 4.12 -1.09
CA GLN A 54 7.24 4.06 -2.45
C GLN A 54 7.60 2.61 -2.75
N VAL A 55 7.16 2.10 -3.90
CA VAL A 55 7.32 0.68 -4.24
C VAL A 55 7.67 0.49 -5.70
N LEU A 56 8.34 -0.61 -6.01
CA LEU A 56 8.50 -1.15 -7.35
C LEU A 56 7.60 -2.39 -7.46
N LEU A 57 6.64 -2.37 -8.37
CA LEU A 57 5.81 -3.54 -8.64
C LEU A 57 6.66 -4.66 -9.28
N LYS A 58 6.36 -5.90 -8.92
CA LYS A 58 6.93 -7.08 -9.61
C LYS A 58 6.24 -7.27 -10.95
N GLU A 59 6.96 -7.81 -11.92
CA GLU A 59 6.42 -8.14 -13.24
C GLU A 59 5.43 -9.30 -13.15
N ASP A 60 4.37 -9.21 -13.95
CA ASP A 60 3.36 -10.25 -14.12
C ASP A 60 2.72 -10.10 -15.51
N PRO A 61 3.04 -10.97 -16.47
CA PRO A 61 2.50 -10.91 -17.82
C PRO A 61 0.97 -11.00 -17.88
N GLU A 62 0.34 -11.65 -16.91
CA GLU A 62 -1.11 -11.81 -16.81
C GLU A 62 -1.76 -10.71 -15.93
N GLY A 63 -0.93 -9.97 -15.20
CA GLY A 63 -1.34 -8.88 -14.32
C GLY A 63 -1.85 -7.65 -15.08
N VAL A 64 -2.68 -6.86 -14.40
CA VAL A 64 -3.06 -5.53 -14.90
C VAL A 64 -1.78 -4.76 -15.20
N ASP A 65 -1.76 -4.06 -16.33
CA ASP A 65 -0.65 -3.25 -16.81
C ASP A 65 0.74 -3.92 -16.92
N GLY A 66 0.81 -5.26 -16.77
CA GLY A 66 2.03 -6.07 -16.79
C GLY A 66 2.69 -6.28 -15.42
N PHE A 67 1.98 -5.96 -14.33
CA PHE A 67 2.54 -5.96 -12.98
C PHE A 67 1.63 -6.63 -11.93
N GLN A 68 2.24 -7.12 -10.85
CA GLN A 68 1.52 -7.59 -9.67
C GLN A 68 1.05 -6.41 -8.84
N HIS A 69 -0.26 -6.32 -8.65
CA HIS A 69 -0.88 -5.34 -7.76
C HIS A 69 -1.29 -6.01 -6.45
N PRO A 70 -0.90 -5.46 -5.28
CA PRO A 70 -1.48 -5.90 -4.03
C PRO A 70 -3.00 -5.69 -4.02
N PRO A 71 -3.77 -6.55 -3.33
CA PRO A 71 -5.21 -6.36 -3.21
C PRO A 71 -5.54 -5.08 -2.44
N ALA A 72 -6.57 -4.36 -2.88
CA ALA A 72 -7.02 -3.11 -2.25
C ALA A 72 -7.56 -3.32 -0.82
N ARG A 73 -8.08 -4.51 -0.52
CA ARG A 73 -8.50 -4.93 0.83
C ARG A 73 -7.66 -6.14 1.24
N PHE A 74 -7.08 -6.11 2.43
CA PHE A 74 -6.26 -7.23 2.90
C PHE A 74 -6.30 -7.39 4.43
N ASN A 75 -5.86 -8.57 4.88
CA ASN A 75 -5.76 -8.92 6.29
C ASN A 75 -4.32 -9.35 6.60
N ILE A 76 -3.83 -8.96 7.79
CA ILE A 76 -2.63 -9.52 8.41
C ILE A 76 -3.10 -10.15 9.73
N GLY A 77 -3.22 -11.47 9.78
CA GLY A 77 -3.95 -12.13 10.87
C GLY A 77 -5.40 -11.65 10.94
N ALA A 78 -5.86 -11.25 12.12
CA ALA A 78 -7.19 -10.67 12.32
C ALA A 78 -7.27 -9.17 11.95
N ASP A 79 -6.14 -8.52 11.68
CA ASP A 79 -6.10 -7.07 11.48
C ASP A 79 -6.33 -6.68 10.02
N ARG A 80 -7.48 -6.03 9.78
CA ARG A 80 -7.90 -5.52 8.47
C ARG A 80 -7.08 -4.29 8.03
N GLY A 81 -6.93 -4.13 6.72
CA GLY A 81 -6.27 -2.98 6.09
C GLY A 81 -6.76 -2.71 4.67
N TYR A 82 -6.55 -1.48 4.22
CA TYR A 82 -6.81 -1.04 2.86
C TYR A 82 -5.55 -0.48 2.22
N LEU A 83 -5.49 -0.61 0.90
CA LEU A 83 -4.48 -0.03 0.04
C LEU A 83 -5.14 0.75 -1.09
N TYR A 84 -4.60 1.93 -1.40
CA TYR A 84 -5.02 2.71 -2.55
C TYR A 84 -3.83 3.44 -3.19
N TYR A 85 -3.94 3.70 -4.49
CA TYR A 85 -2.98 4.49 -5.25
C TYR A 85 -3.36 5.99 -5.18
N PRO A 86 -2.41 6.91 -5.35
CA PRO A 86 -2.71 8.32 -5.51
C PRO A 86 -3.75 8.54 -6.61
N ARG A 87 -4.72 9.40 -6.36
CA ARG A 87 -5.87 9.72 -7.24
C ARG A 87 -6.91 8.62 -7.42
N THR A 88 -6.82 7.48 -6.72
CA THR A 88 -8.01 6.65 -6.52
C THR A 88 -8.96 7.39 -5.57
N PRO A 89 -10.21 7.68 -5.96
CA PRO A 89 -11.15 8.37 -5.08
C PRO A 89 -11.35 7.56 -3.80
N GLN A 90 -11.22 8.24 -2.65
CA GLN A 90 -11.53 7.66 -1.35
C GLN A 90 -13.05 7.56 -1.24
N GLY A 91 -13.64 6.48 -1.75
CA GLY A 91 -15.09 6.29 -1.65
C GLY A 91 -15.72 5.28 -2.59
N GLU A 92 -15.03 4.81 -3.63
CA GLU A 92 -15.64 3.83 -4.54
C GLU A 92 -15.45 2.42 -4.00
N HIS A 93 -16.37 2.06 -3.10
CA HIS A 93 -16.69 0.68 -2.78
C HIS A 93 -17.29 0.03 -4.02
N VAL A 94 -16.48 -0.76 -4.72
CA VAL A 94 -16.99 -1.94 -5.41
C VAL A 94 -16.98 -3.14 -4.47
#